data_AF-A0A430A6K5-F1
#
_entry.id   AF-A0A430A6K5-F1
#
_cell.length_a   1.000
_cell.length_b   1.000
_cell.length_c   1.000
_cell.angle_alpha   90.00
_cell.angle_beta   90.00
_cell.angle_gamma   90.00
#
_symmetry.space_group_name_H-M   'P 1'
#
loop_
_entity.id
_entity.type
_entity.pdbx_description
1 polymer ?
#
loop_
_entity_poly.entity_id
_entity_poly.type
_entity_poly.pdbx_seq_one_letter_code
_entity_poly.pdbx_strand_id
1 'polypeptide(L)'
;MKKQLFDITEKKIKGDKIGIFFGTVSPLHQGHYSEIIRAKRENDGCIVVVSGYTGDRGENAGMNLTQRGRSAREIFSEDNTVSVTYVNEDHIPPMPKGWIPWLELVMTEVKKLTVNPEASYVWYTGELEYKEKLNELRPQDEVVLVDRQLLPISGTAIRENPLKNWDYIMPPFRKYFSKNYLVIGSPSTGKTSLVRDLARRFNAPYTREAARTYEPLFNVRDNELLIQDLLGMGIAQFEDNREAIRSAGNRGVVFFDTDISTTEVYTQLYAPDDYESVRQTFEIYAKRQKFEKIFVIPPITEYVNDGFRDMSTADEEERMAMHDSFMAIIEKYGWSDKVILLDDPTYMGRYEQACEVVETLLNELK
;
A
#
# COMPACT_ATOMS: atom_id res chain seq x y z
N MET A 1 11.77 9.08 -5.96
CA MET A 1 13.11 8.44 -6.03
C MET A 1 13.94 8.65 -4.76
N LYS A 2 14.11 7.62 -3.91
CA LYS A 2 15.27 7.55 -2.99
C LYS A 2 16.49 7.22 -3.85
N LYS A 3 17.36 8.20 -4.13
CA LYS A 3 18.61 8.04 -4.91
C LYS A 3 19.80 7.56 -4.05
N GLN A 4 19.55 7.03 -2.86
CA GLN A 4 20.59 6.51 -1.98
C GLN A 4 20.54 4.98 -1.96
N LEU A 5 21.63 4.36 -2.40
CA LEU A 5 21.84 2.92 -2.23
C LEU A 5 22.11 2.68 -0.74
N PHE A 6 21.23 1.94 -0.06
CA PHE A 6 21.42 1.55 1.33
C PHE A 6 22.10 0.18 1.38
N ASP A 7 22.96 -0.01 2.38
CA ASP A 7 23.46 -1.34 2.73
C ASP A 7 22.28 -2.19 3.22
N ILE A 8 21.97 -3.23 2.44
CA ILE A 8 20.87 -4.17 2.70
C ILE A 8 21.31 -5.37 3.55
N THR A 9 22.58 -5.43 3.95
CA THR A 9 23.06 -6.48 4.86
C THR A 9 22.36 -6.39 6.22
N GLU A 10 22.28 -7.51 6.92
CA GLU A 10 21.73 -7.54 8.26
C GLU A 10 22.56 -6.64 9.18
N LYS A 11 21.96 -5.52 9.62
CA LYS A 11 22.60 -4.58 10.54
C LYS A 11 22.80 -5.27 11.88
N LYS A 12 24.03 -5.69 12.14
CA LYS A 12 24.40 -6.21 13.47
C LYS A 12 24.62 -5.04 14.44
N ILE A 13 23.99 -5.11 15.60
CA ILE A 13 24.11 -4.09 16.64
C ILE A 13 25.39 -4.34 17.45
N LYS A 14 26.19 -3.28 17.57
CA LYS A 14 27.40 -3.23 18.41
C LYS A 14 27.04 -2.67 19.79
N GLY A 15 27.78 -3.07 20.80
CA GLY A 15 27.60 -2.59 22.17
C GLY A 15 27.46 -3.73 23.18
N ASP A 16 27.36 -3.35 24.45
CA ASP A 16 27.33 -4.25 25.60
C ASP A 16 25.95 -4.27 26.27
N LYS A 17 25.09 -3.29 25.95
CA LYS A 17 23.69 -3.23 26.41
C LYS A 17 22.77 -3.03 25.21
N ILE A 18 21.87 -3.98 24.95
CA ILE A 18 21.03 -4.03 23.74
C ILE A 18 19.54 -4.04 24.12
N GLY A 19 18.78 -3.09 23.57
CA GLY A 19 17.34 -3.04 23.73
C GLY A 19 16.63 -4.02 22.78
N ILE A 20 15.61 -4.72 23.26
CA ILE A 20 14.76 -5.60 22.46
C ILE A 20 13.33 -5.06 22.50
N PHE A 21 12.78 -4.76 21.33
CA PHE A 21 11.35 -4.54 21.15
C PHE A 21 10.78 -5.73 20.39
N PHE A 22 9.58 -6.18 20.75
CA PHE A 22 8.89 -7.25 20.04
C PHE A 22 7.40 -6.96 19.88
N GLY A 23 6.78 -7.52 18.85
CA GLY A 23 5.33 -7.47 18.69
C GLY A 23 4.85 -7.87 17.30
N THR A 24 3.54 -7.98 17.14
CA THR A 24 2.94 -8.30 15.84
C THR A 24 3.10 -7.17 14.82
N VAL A 25 3.13 -5.90 15.26
CA VAL A 25 3.36 -4.74 14.38
C VAL A 25 2.38 -4.71 13.18
N SER A 26 1.08 -4.76 13.47
CA SER A 26 0.01 -4.89 12.47
C SER A 26 -1.02 -3.74 12.54
N PRO A 27 -0.65 -2.49 12.24
CA PRO A 27 0.64 -2.02 11.69
C PRO A 27 1.60 -1.44 12.74
N LEU A 28 2.82 -1.05 12.31
CA LEU A 28 3.66 -0.15 13.11
C LEU A 28 3.02 1.23 13.18
N HIS A 29 2.89 1.76 14.39
CA HIS A 29 2.28 3.06 14.67
C HIS A 29 3.14 3.87 15.64
N GLN A 30 2.80 5.14 15.87
CA GLN A 30 3.57 6.06 16.72
C GLN A 30 3.83 5.52 18.14
N GLY A 31 2.86 4.81 18.74
CA GLY A 31 3.07 4.11 20.03
C GLY A 31 4.25 3.12 19.99
N HIS A 32 4.24 2.15 19.05
CA HIS A 32 5.37 1.23 18.84
C HIS A 32 6.67 1.98 18.52
N TYR A 33 6.61 3.01 17.69
CA TYR A 33 7.79 3.81 17.37
C TYR A 33 8.40 4.45 18.62
N SER A 34 7.60 5.01 19.52
CA SER A 34 8.06 5.56 20.79
C SER A 34 8.72 4.50 21.68
N GLU A 35 8.15 3.29 21.76
CA GLU A 35 8.73 2.15 22.49
C GLU A 35 10.11 1.77 21.91
N ILE A 36 10.22 1.67 20.58
CA ILE A 36 11.46 1.35 19.88
C ILE A 36 12.51 2.46 20.07
N ILE A 37 12.11 3.73 20.00
CA ILE A 37 13.04 4.85 20.22
C ILE A 37 13.53 4.86 21.66
N ARG A 38 12.68 4.58 22.65
CA ARG A 38 13.12 4.45 24.04
C ARG A 38 14.12 3.30 24.19
N ALA A 39 13.80 2.13 23.65
CA ALA A 39 14.70 0.97 23.63
C ALA A 39 16.05 1.29 22.98
N LYS A 40 16.04 2.03 21.87
CA LYS A 40 17.26 2.50 21.21
C LYS A 40 18.04 3.50 22.07
N ARG A 41 17.38 4.43 22.74
CA ARG A 41 18.04 5.57 23.41
C ARG A 41 18.57 5.26 24.80
N GLU A 42 18.03 4.24 25.46
CA GLU A 42 18.49 3.76 26.76
C GLU A 42 19.60 2.69 26.66
N ASN A 43 19.95 2.26 25.43
CA ASN A 43 20.89 1.17 25.14
C ASN A 43 21.85 1.56 23.99
N ASP A 44 22.85 0.73 23.69
CA ASP A 44 23.79 0.98 22.58
C ASP A 44 23.12 0.82 21.19
N GLY A 45 22.03 0.07 21.15
CA GLY A 45 21.14 -0.06 20.00
C GLY A 45 19.91 -0.89 20.34
N CYS A 46 19.07 -1.11 19.33
CA CYS A 46 17.81 -1.83 19.47
C CYS A 46 17.63 -2.89 18.38
N ILE A 47 17.14 -4.06 18.78
CA ILE A 47 16.65 -5.10 17.87
C ILE A 47 15.12 -5.12 17.96
N VAL A 48 14.49 -4.86 16.82
CA VAL A 48 13.04 -4.92 16.63
C VAL A 48 12.68 -6.29 16.08
N VAL A 49 11.89 -7.05 16.82
CA VAL A 49 11.44 -8.40 16.47
C VAL A 49 9.98 -8.32 16.05
N VAL A 50 9.70 -8.45 14.76
CA VAL A 50 8.34 -8.51 14.23
C VAL A 50 7.86 -9.95 14.23
N SER A 51 6.87 -10.27 15.06
CA SER A 51 6.39 -11.65 15.20
C SER A 51 5.07 -11.88 14.46
N GLY A 52 4.79 -13.11 14.05
CA GLY A 52 3.50 -13.46 13.47
C GLY A 52 3.44 -14.88 12.94
N TYR A 53 2.23 -15.30 12.59
CA TYR A 53 1.93 -16.63 12.06
C TYR A 53 0.84 -16.51 10.98
N THR A 54 0.67 -17.58 10.22
CA THR A 54 -0.31 -17.69 9.14
C THR A 54 -1.73 -17.54 9.69
N GLY A 55 -2.49 -16.61 9.11
CA GLY A 55 -3.86 -16.28 9.57
C GLY A 55 -3.93 -15.39 10.80
N ASP A 56 -2.82 -14.78 11.23
CA ASP A 56 -2.83 -13.80 12.31
C ASP A 56 -3.57 -12.50 11.96
N ARG A 57 -3.72 -11.61 12.95
CA ARG A 57 -4.42 -10.33 12.79
C ARG A 57 -3.80 -9.42 11.73
N GLY A 58 -2.50 -9.56 11.45
CA GLY A 58 -1.81 -8.80 10.42
C GLY A 58 -2.13 -9.33 9.03
N GLU A 59 -2.07 -10.65 8.84
CA GLU A 59 -2.39 -11.27 7.56
C GLU A 59 -3.86 -11.07 7.18
N ASN A 60 -4.78 -11.20 8.14
CA ASN A 60 -6.21 -10.91 7.93
C ASN A 60 -6.47 -9.44 7.55
N ALA A 61 -5.56 -8.53 7.90
CA ALA A 61 -5.58 -7.13 7.49
C ALA A 61 -4.80 -6.87 6.19
N GLY A 62 -4.42 -7.91 5.45
CA GLY A 62 -3.71 -7.81 4.17
C GLY A 62 -2.21 -7.52 4.29
N MET A 63 -1.62 -7.79 5.46
CA MET A 63 -0.19 -7.59 5.76
C MET A 63 0.44 -8.85 6.34
N ASN A 64 0.97 -9.72 5.47
CA ASN A 64 1.66 -10.92 5.94
C ASN A 64 2.95 -10.57 6.72
N LEU A 65 3.53 -11.55 7.42
CA LEU A 65 4.71 -11.36 8.26
C LEU A 65 5.88 -10.71 7.51
N THR A 66 6.17 -11.18 6.30
CA THR A 66 7.25 -10.64 5.46
C THR A 66 6.99 -9.17 5.10
N GLN A 67 5.75 -8.82 4.77
CA GLN A 67 5.35 -7.44 4.44
C GLN A 67 5.48 -6.50 5.64
N ARG A 68 5.10 -6.96 6.85
CA ARG A 68 5.27 -6.21 8.09
C ARG A 68 6.74 -6.01 8.43
N GLY A 69 7.54 -7.07 8.38
CA GLY A 69 8.99 -7.01 8.61
C GLY A 69 9.71 -6.08 7.63
N ARG A 70 9.39 -6.16 6.33
CA ARG A 70 9.94 -5.24 5.31
C ARG A 70 9.55 -3.79 5.55
N SER A 71 8.28 -3.53 5.89
CA SER A 71 7.80 -2.17 6.14
C SER A 71 8.37 -1.59 7.44
N ALA A 72 8.58 -2.41 8.48
CA ALA A 72 9.29 -2.01 9.69
C ALA A 72 10.77 -1.70 9.40
N ARG A 73 11.45 -2.54 8.61
CA ARG A 73 12.84 -2.30 8.19
C ARG A 73 12.99 -1.01 7.37
N GLU A 74 12.01 -0.69 6.53
CA GLU A 74 12.00 0.55 5.75
C GLU A 74 11.97 1.81 6.64
N ILE A 75 11.31 1.77 7.80
CA ILE A 75 11.27 2.90 8.75
C ILE A 75 12.67 3.19 9.30
N PHE A 76 13.44 2.15 9.58
CA PHE A 76 14.78 2.24 10.18
C PHE A 76 15.91 2.07 9.16
N SER A 77 15.65 2.30 7.87
CA SER A 77 16.64 2.09 6.81
C SER A 77 17.88 2.98 6.99
N GLU A 78 17.70 4.19 7.53
CA GLU A 78 18.78 5.17 7.77
C GLU A 78 19.37 5.08 9.18
N ASP A 79 18.85 4.20 10.03
CA ASP A 79 19.27 4.06 11.42
C ASP A 79 20.23 2.87 11.59
N ASN A 80 21.50 3.14 11.89
CA ASN A 80 22.50 2.08 12.09
C ASN A 80 22.51 1.47 13.50
N THR A 81 21.68 2.02 14.40
CA THR A 81 21.53 1.54 15.77
C THR A 81 20.23 0.76 15.97
N VAL A 82 19.46 0.55 14.90
CA VAL A 82 18.24 -0.27 14.92
C VAL A 82 18.35 -1.36 13.87
N SER A 83 18.13 -2.59 14.29
CA SER A 83 18.03 -3.76 13.42
C SER A 83 16.62 -4.32 13.48
N VAL A 84 16.12 -4.84 12.36
CA VAL A 84 14.76 -5.39 12.27
C VAL A 84 14.82 -6.82 11.76
N THR A 85 14.41 -7.75 12.61
CA THR A 85 14.18 -9.16 12.27
C THR A 85 12.70 -9.49 12.36
N TYR A 86 12.32 -10.66 11.87
CA TYR A 86 10.98 -11.19 12.04
C TYR A 86 11.01 -12.68 12.35
N VAL A 87 10.02 -13.11 13.13
CA VAL A 87 9.93 -14.45 13.68
C VAL A 87 8.61 -15.08 13.24
N ASN A 88 8.68 -16.23 12.57
CA ASN A 88 7.50 -17.02 12.19
C ASN A 88 7.11 -17.95 13.34
N GLU A 89 5.89 -17.76 13.84
CA GLU A 89 5.32 -18.50 14.97
C GLU A 89 4.43 -19.68 14.55
N ASP A 90 4.35 -20.06 13.27
CA ASP A 90 3.48 -21.15 12.75
C ASP A 90 3.65 -22.49 13.47
N HIS A 91 4.84 -22.78 13.99
CA HIS A 91 5.18 -24.02 14.68
C HIS A 91 5.28 -23.85 16.20
N ILE A 92 4.87 -22.69 16.72
CA ILE A 92 4.86 -22.38 18.15
C ILE A 92 3.48 -22.77 18.73
N PRO A 93 3.44 -23.58 19.80
CA PRO A 93 2.17 -23.89 20.48
C PRO A 93 1.48 -22.63 21.00
N PRO A 94 0.14 -22.62 21.12
CA PRO A 94 -0.55 -21.49 21.73
C PRO A 94 -0.06 -21.26 23.17
N MET A 95 -0.10 -20.00 23.60
CA MET A 95 0.23 -19.62 24.98
C MET A 95 -0.75 -20.31 25.96
N PRO A 96 -0.26 -20.81 27.10
CA PRO A 96 1.07 -20.59 27.69
C PRO A 96 2.15 -21.61 27.29
N LYS A 97 1.85 -22.67 26.54
CA LYS A 97 2.84 -23.71 26.18
C LYS A 97 3.88 -23.20 25.17
N GLY A 98 3.56 -22.12 24.45
CA GLY A 98 4.43 -21.49 23.46
C GLY A 98 5.57 -20.65 24.01
N TRP A 99 5.59 -20.28 25.30
CA TRP A 99 6.52 -19.28 25.82
C TRP A 99 8.00 -19.64 25.63
N ILE A 100 8.38 -20.88 25.98
CA ILE A 100 9.76 -21.37 25.86
C ILE A 100 10.19 -21.44 24.38
N PRO A 101 9.48 -22.16 23.48
CA PRO A 101 9.90 -22.24 22.08
C PRO A 101 9.87 -20.88 21.37
N TRP A 102 8.93 -20.00 21.73
CA TRP A 102 8.92 -18.62 21.24
C TRP A 102 10.17 -17.86 21.66
N LEU A 103 10.54 -17.92 22.94
CA LEU A 103 11.69 -17.21 23.48
C LEU A 103 13.01 -17.73 22.88
N GLU A 104 13.14 -19.04 22.69
CA GLU A 104 14.29 -19.65 22.01
C GLU A 104 14.43 -19.13 20.57
N LEU A 105 13.31 -19.04 19.85
CA LEU A 105 13.28 -18.55 18.49
C LEU A 105 13.64 -17.06 18.41
N VAL A 106 13.04 -16.22 19.27
CA VAL A 106 13.37 -14.79 19.37
C VAL A 106 14.84 -14.59 19.72
N MET A 107 15.34 -15.29 20.74
CA MET A 107 16.74 -15.15 21.17
C MET A 107 17.74 -15.66 20.14
N THR A 108 17.37 -16.65 19.32
CA THR A 108 18.19 -17.09 18.19
C THR A 108 18.39 -15.94 17.20
N GLU A 109 17.33 -15.23 16.85
CA GLU A 109 17.41 -14.08 15.93
C GLU A 109 18.12 -12.87 16.55
N VAL A 110 17.84 -12.58 17.82
CA VAL A 110 18.51 -11.50 18.58
C VAL A 110 20.03 -11.72 18.63
N LYS A 111 20.48 -12.94 18.95
CA LYS A 111 21.91 -13.28 19.03
C LYS A 111 22.61 -13.19 17.67
N LYS A 112 21.96 -13.59 16.57
CA LYS A 112 22.52 -13.44 15.21
C LYS A 112 22.85 -11.99 14.87
N LEU A 113 22.00 -11.07 15.36
CA LEU A 113 22.11 -9.63 15.14
C LEU A 113 22.93 -8.89 16.19
N THR A 114 23.42 -9.57 17.23
CA THR A 114 24.24 -8.95 18.27
C THR A 114 25.72 -9.25 17.99
N VAL A 115 26.56 -8.21 17.97
CA VAL A 115 28.00 -8.38 17.70
C VAL A 115 28.76 -8.93 18.90
N ASN A 116 28.47 -8.43 20.12
CA ASN A 116 29.08 -8.93 21.35
C ASN A 116 28.24 -10.10 21.91
N PRO A 117 28.75 -11.35 21.93
CA PRO A 117 28.01 -12.50 22.46
C PRO A 117 27.64 -12.39 23.95
N GLU A 118 28.39 -11.57 24.71
CA GLU A 118 28.22 -11.36 26.15
C GLU A 118 27.38 -10.10 26.47
N ALA A 119 26.75 -9.49 25.46
CA ALA A 119 25.91 -8.32 25.69
C ALA A 119 24.72 -8.64 26.61
N SER A 120 24.38 -7.69 27.45
CA SER A 120 23.16 -7.70 28.26
C SER A 120 21.96 -7.22 27.44
N TYR A 121 20.79 -7.80 27.71
CA TYR A 121 19.56 -7.48 27.00
C TYR A 121 18.55 -6.78 27.91
N VAL A 122 17.86 -5.78 27.35
CA VAL A 122 16.74 -5.09 27.99
C VAL A 122 15.49 -5.21 27.14
N TRP A 123 14.45 -5.81 27.67
CA TRP A 123 13.19 -6.02 26.97
C TRP A 123 12.23 -4.87 27.21
N TYR A 124 11.64 -4.35 26.13
CA TYR A 124 10.64 -3.29 26.17
C TYR A 124 9.30 -3.87 25.74
N THR A 125 8.32 -3.78 26.62
CA THR A 125 6.94 -4.21 26.36
C THR A 125 5.95 -3.26 26.99
N GLY A 126 4.79 -3.07 26.35
CA GLY A 126 3.65 -2.37 26.97
C GLY A 126 2.63 -3.31 27.61
N GLU A 127 2.91 -4.61 27.68
CA GLU A 127 1.98 -5.62 28.21
C GLU A 127 2.53 -6.26 29.49
N LEU A 128 1.74 -6.17 30.58
CA LEU A 128 2.17 -6.63 31.90
C LEU A 128 2.43 -8.15 31.95
N GLU A 129 1.59 -8.94 31.27
CA GLU A 129 1.75 -10.41 31.20
C GLU A 129 3.11 -10.80 30.60
N TYR A 130 3.52 -10.13 29.52
CA TYR A 130 4.84 -10.33 28.92
C TYR A 130 5.97 -9.95 29.88
N LYS A 131 5.81 -8.87 30.65
CA LYS A 131 6.82 -8.49 31.65
C LYS A 131 6.96 -9.55 32.73
N GLU A 132 5.86 -10.02 33.29
CA GLU A 132 5.85 -11.05 34.32
C GLU A 132 6.50 -12.34 33.82
N LYS A 133 6.13 -12.78 32.60
CA LYS A 133 6.68 -13.99 31.99
C LYS A 133 8.16 -13.87 31.61
N LEU A 134 8.60 -12.72 31.12
CA LEU A 134 10.02 -12.49 30.83
C LEU A 134 10.86 -12.45 32.12
N ASN A 135 10.35 -11.85 33.21
CA ASN A 135 11.04 -11.89 34.50
C ASN A 135 11.16 -13.32 35.06
N GLU A 136 10.15 -14.16 34.84
CA GLU A 136 10.17 -15.58 35.23
C GLU A 136 11.18 -16.39 34.40
N LEU A 137 11.15 -16.23 33.07
CA LEU A 137 11.92 -17.07 32.14
C LEU A 137 13.34 -16.55 31.87
N ARG A 138 13.59 -15.25 32.09
CA ARG A 138 14.88 -14.58 31.90
C ARG A 138 15.21 -13.62 33.05
N PRO A 139 15.39 -14.11 34.28
CA PRO A 139 15.67 -13.28 35.46
C PRO A 139 16.96 -12.47 35.37
N GLN A 140 17.86 -12.80 34.45
CA GLN A 140 19.09 -12.07 34.17
C GLN A 140 18.92 -10.86 33.24
N ASP A 141 17.82 -10.78 32.49
CA ASP A 141 17.55 -9.67 31.56
C ASP A 141 16.69 -8.60 32.27
N GLU A 142 16.90 -7.33 31.94
CA GLU A 142 16.06 -6.24 32.45
C GLU A 142 14.76 -6.16 31.63
N VAL A 143 13.60 -5.95 32.27
CA VAL A 143 12.32 -5.79 31.55
C VAL A 143 11.63 -4.49 31.92
N VAL A 144 11.56 -3.58 30.95
CA VAL A 144 10.96 -2.26 31.06
C VAL A 144 9.51 -2.31 30.57
N LEU A 145 8.57 -2.01 31.47
CA LEU A 145 7.18 -1.78 31.11
C LEU A 145 7.04 -0.35 30.58
N VAL A 146 6.63 -0.20 29.33
CA VAL A 146 6.40 1.12 28.73
C VAL A 146 4.96 1.53 28.95
N ASP A 147 4.76 2.70 29.55
CA ASP A 147 3.43 3.28 29.73
C ASP A 147 2.87 3.78 28.39
N ARG A 148 1.73 3.20 27.98
CA ARG A 148 1.03 3.56 26.74
C ARG A 148 0.02 4.69 26.92
N GLN A 149 -0.14 5.26 28.12
CA GLN A 149 -1.12 6.31 28.38
C GLN A 149 -0.87 7.61 27.60
N LEU A 150 0.40 7.92 27.28
CA LEU A 150 0.76 9.14 26.55
C LEU A 150 0.31 9.10 25.07
N LEU A 151 0.16 7.90 24.49
CA LEU A 151 -0.27 7.69 23.10
C LEU A 151 -1.28 6.53 23.07
N PRO A 152 -2.58 6.78 23.35
CA PRO A 152 -3.61 5.75 23.45
C PRO A 152 -4.04 5.23 22.06
N ILE A 153 -3.09 4.67 21.32
CA ILE A 153 -3.31 4.06 20.01
C ILE A 153 -2.88 2.59 20.03
N SER A 154 -3.65 1.74 19.36
CA SER A 154 -3.36 0.33 19.21
C SER A 154 -3.48 -0.12 17.76
N GLY A 155 -2.81 -1.22 17.43
CA GLY A 155 -2.98 -1.86 16.13
C GLY A 155 -4.43 -2.24 15.84
N THR A 156 -5.21 -2.60 16.87
CA THR A 156 -6.65 -2.91 16.72
C THR A 156 -7.45 -1.68 16.31
N ALA A 157 -7.29 -0.55 17.02
CA ALA A 157 -7.99 0.68 16.69
C ALA A 157 -7.68 1.17 15.25
N ILE A 158 -6.43 1.00 14.80
CA ILE A 158 -6.05 1.32 13.41
C ILE A 158 -6.70 0.36 12.43
N ARG A 159 -6.68 -0.95 12.66
CA ARG A 159 -7.28 -1.91 11.72
C ARG A 159 -8.79 -1.74 11.61
N GLU A 160 -9.46 -1.38 12.70
CA GLU A 160 -10.90 -1.10 12.71
C GLU A 160 -11.24 0.22 12.00
N ASN A 161 -10.48 1.29 12.27
CA ASN A 161 -10.72 2.61 11.68
C ASN A 161 -9.41 3.27 11.21
N PRO A 162 -8.86 2.86 10.04
CA PRO A 162 -7.54 3.32 9.62
C PRO A 162 -7.48 4.81 9.30
N LEU A 163 -8.54 5.35 8.68
CA LEU A 163 -8.59 6.76 8.27
C LEU A 163 -8.67 7.70 9.47
N LYS A 164 -9.46 7.34 10.50
CA LYS A 164 -9.54 8.07 11.77
C LYS A 164 -8.19 8.12 12.50
N ASN A 165 -7.39 7.08 12.35
CA ASN A 165 -6.11 6.93 13.02
C ASN A 165 -4.90 7.15 12.08
N TRP A 166 -5.12 7.73 10.90
CA TRP A 166 -4.14 7.78 9.80
C TRP A 166 -2.79 8.38 10.21
N ASP A 167 -2.83 9.46 11.00
CA ASP A 167 -1.64 10.19 11.43
C ASP A 167 -0.76 9.38 12.40
N TYR A 168 -1.33 8.38 13.08
CA TYR A 168 -0.57 7.48 13.93
C TYR A 168 0.09 6.34 13.15
N ILE A 169 -0.33 6.07 11.92
CA ILE A 169 0.22 4.98 11.09
C ILE A 169 1.58 5.41 10.54
N MET A 170 2.61 4.59 10.75
CA MET A 170 3.92 4.89 10.19
C MET A 170 3.91 4.81 8.65
N PRO A 171 4.61 5.72 7.94
CA PRO A 171 4.41 5.90 6.50
C PRO A 171 4.50 4.63 5.64
N PRO A 172 5.47 3.70 5.84
CA PRO A 172 5.55 2.48 5.03
C PRO A 172 4.34 1.54 5.16
N PHE A 173 3.54 1.68 6.22
CA PHE A 173 2.33 0.89 6.47
C PHE A 173 1.06 1.55 5.92
N ARG A 174 1.06 2.85 5.61
CA ARG A 174 -0.13 3.57 5.09
C ARG A 174 -0.68 2.97 3.80
N LYS A 175 0.20 2.44 2.95
CA LYS A 175 -0.17 1.76 1.69
C LYS A 175 -1.16 0.60 1.84
N TYR A 176 -1.22 -0.04 3.02
CA TYR A 176 -2.14 -1.15 3.27
C TYR A 176 -3.57 -0.69 3.58
N PHE A 177 -3.74 0.57 3.95
CA PHE A 177 -5.02 1.14 4.40
C PHE A 177 -5.55 2.26 3.48
N SER A 178 -4.82 2.58 2.42
CA SER A 178 -5.21 3.61 1.45
C SER A 178 -6.46 3.18 0.68
N LYS A 179 -7.44 4.08 0.60
CA LYS A 179 -8.65 3.94 -0.21
C LYS A 179 -8.39 4.52 -1.60
N ASN A 180 -8.42 3.65 -2.60
CA ASN A 180 -8.01 4.04 -3.95
C ASN A 180 -9.18 3.99 -4.91
N TYR A 181 -9.43 5.09 -5.61
CA TYR A 181 -10.54 5.27 -6.53
C TYR A 181 -10.01 5.34 -7.95
N LEU A 182 -10.45 4.43 -8.81
CA LEU A 182 -10.08 4.41 -10.21
C LEU A 182 -11.16 5.13 -11.03
N VAL A 183 -10.76 5.98 -11.97
CA VAL A 183 -11.66 6.56 -12.97
C VAL A 183 -11.30 5.99 -14.34
N ILE A 184 -12.28 5.38 -15.01
CA ILE A 184 -12.17 4.87 -16.38
C ILE A 184 -13.32 5.38 -17.25
N GLY A 185 -13.16 5.25 -18.56
CA GLY A 185 -14.13 5.68 -19.56
C GLY A 185 -13.44 6.06 -20.86
N SER A 186 -14.22 6.19 -21.93
CA SER A 186 -13.71 6.50 -23.26
C SER A 186 -12.95 7.85 -23.28
N PRO A 187 -12.06 8.08 -24.26
CA PRO A 187 -11.39 9.37 -24.46
C PRO A 187 -12.37 10.55 -24.42
N SER A 188 -11.89 11.71 -23.98
CA SER A 188 -12.65 12.98 -24.00
C SER A 188 -13.95 13.05 -23.19
N THR A 189 -14.20 12.10 -22.27
CA THR A 189 -15.37 12.13 -21.36
C THR A 189 -15.19 13.00 -20.12
N GLY A 190 -14.06 13.70 -19.99
CA GLY A 190 -13.75 14.57 -18.85
C GLY A 190 -13.05 13.89 -17.65
N LYS A 191 -12.56 12.65 -17.81
CA LYS A 191 -11.87 11.87 -16.75
C LYS A 191 -10.79 12.66 -16.01
N THR A 192 -9.82 13.21 -16.74
CA THR A 192 -8.69 13.93 -16.15
C THR A 192 -9.14 15.14 -15.33
N SER A 193 -10.17 15.86 -15.79
CA SER A 193 -10.76 16.96 -15.04
C SER A 193 -11.44 16.47 -13.77
N LEU A 194 -12.28 15.43 -13.86
CA LEU A 194 -12.96 14.83 -12.72
C LEU A 194 -11.97 14.33 -11.66
N VAL A 195 -10.96 13.55 -12.05
CA VAL A 195 -9.91 13.03 -11.14
C VAL A 195 -9.22 14.17 -10.41
N ARG A 196 -8.83 15.22 -11.13
CA ARG A 196 -8.13 16.37 -10.55
C ARG A 196 -9.01 17.14 -9.57
N ASP A 197 -10.29 17.31 -9.88
CA ASP A 197 -11.21 18.07 -9.05
C ASP A 197 -11.61 17.29 -7.79
N LEU A 198 -11.83 15.97 -7.90
CA LEU A 198 -11.98 15.07 -6.75
C LEU A 198 -10.74 15.10 -5.85
N ALA A 199 -9.55 14.97 -6.43
CA ALA A 199 -8.29 14.99 -5.68
C ALA A 199 -8.12 16.30 -4.90
N ARG A 200 -8.46 17.44 -5.49
CA ARG A 200 -8.45 18.75 -4.81
C ARG A 200 -9.50 18.83 -3.70
N ARG A 201 -10.73 18.37 -3.95
CA ARG A 201 -11.84 18.38 -3.00
C ARG A 201 -11.55 17.56 -1.73
N PHE A 202 -10.88 16.43 -1.89
CA PHE A 202 -10.54 15.51 -0.80
C PHE A 202 -9.10 15.67 -0.29
N ASN A 203 -8.34 16.66 -0.79
CA ASN A 203 -6.94 16.89 -0.45
C ASN A 203 -6.09 15.61 -0.57
N ALA A 204 -6.25 14.94 -1.71
CA ALA A 204 -5.67 13.65 -2.04
C ALA A 204 -4.69 13.77 -3.21
N PRO A 205 -3.64 12.93 -3.28
CA PRO A 205 -2.85 12.78 -4.49
C PRO A 205 -3.69 12.13 -5.61
N TYR A 206 -3.27 12.38 -6.85
CA TYR A 206 -3.81 11.72 -8.02
C TYR A 206 -2.73 11.45 -9.07
N THR A 207 -3.01 10.51 -9.97
CA THR A 207 -2.19 10.23 -11.16
C THR A 207 -2.88 10.69 -12.43
N ARG A 208 -2.09 10.90 -13.48
CA ARG A 208 -2.57 11.18 -14.83
C ARG A 208 -2.43 9.93 -15.70
N GLU A 209 -3.17 9.88 -16.79
CA GLU A 209 -3.01 8.85 -17.83
C GLU A 209 -1.58 8.90 -18.41
N ALA A 210 -0.88 7.77 -18.37
CA ALA A 210 0.52 7.64 -18.74
C ALA A 210 0.75 7.96 -20.23
N ALA A 211 -0.21 7.60 -21.09
CA ALA A 211 -0.20 7.93 -22.52
C ALA A 211 -0.04 9.44 -22.77
N ARG A 212 -0.68 10.28 -21.95
CA ARG A 212 -0.58 11.75 -22.03
C ARG A 212 0.80 12.30 -21.71
N THR A 213 1.66 11.49 -21.14
CA THR A 213 3.07 11.83 -20.90
C THR A 213 3.97 11.15 -21.92
N TYR A 214 3.70 9.87 -22.24
CA TYR A 214 4.52 9.04 -23.10
C TYR A 214 4.51 9.53 -24.56
N GLU A 215 3.34 9.70 -25.16
CA GLU A 215 3.21 10.06 -26.58
C GLU A 215 3.88 11.39 -26.91
N PRO A 216 3.69 12.49 -26.13
CA PRO A 216 4.41 13.73 -26.38
C PRO A 216 5.92 13.63 -26.11
N LEU A 217 6.34 12.81 -25.15
CA LEU A 217 7.75 12.65 -24.79
C LEU A 217 8.54 11.97 -25.91
N PHE A 218 7.95 10.96 -26.55
CA PHE A 218 8.57 10.20 -27.64
C PHE A 218 8.13 10.64 -29.04
N ASN A 219 7.18 11.59 -29.12
CA ASN A 219 6.59 12.10 -30.35
C ASN A 219 6.05 10.98 -31.24
N VAL A 220 5.21 10.12 -30.65
CA VAL A 220 4.51 9.00 -31.32
C VAL A 220 3.01 9.22 -31.27
N ARG A 221 2.29 8.79 -32.31
CA ARG A 221 0.82 8.87 -32.39
C ARG A 221 0.16 7.54 -32.01
N ASP A 222 -1.13 7.57 -31.68
CA ASP A 222 -1.92 6.37 -31.32
C ASP A 222 -1.74 5.22 -32.34
N ASN A 223 -1.74 5.52 -33.64
CA ASN A 223 -1.62 4.52 -34.72
C ASN A 223 -0.18 4.05 -34.99
N GLU A 224 0.81 4.61 -34.31
CA GLU A 224 2.23 4.26 -34.41
C GLU A 224 2.71 3.45 -33.20
N LEU A 225 1.86 3.30 -32.17
CA LEU A 225 2.18 2.58 -30.95
C LEU A 225 2.39 1.09 -31.24
N LEU A 226 3.58 0.60 -30.87
CA LEU A 226 3.90 -0.81 -30.91
C LEU A 226 3.44 -1.49 -29.61
N ILE A 227 3.37 -2.83 -29.64
CA ILE A 227 3.02 -3.62 -28.45
C ILE A 227 3.93 -3.33 -27.23
N GLN A 228 5.20 -3.00 -27.48
CA GLN A 228 6.16 -2.64 -26.43
C GLN A 228 5.85 -1.28 -25.79
N ASP A 229 5.33 -0.33 -26.57
CA ASP A 229 4.95 1.00 -26.08
C ASP A 229 3.71 0.88 -25.21
N LEU A 230 2.69 0.14 -25.67
CA LEU A 230 1.48 -0.16 -24.91
C LEU A 230 1.78 -0.87 -23.59
N LEU A 231 2.62 -1.91 -23.61
CA LEU A 231 3.04 -2.59 -22.39
C LEU A 231 3.83 -1.66 -21.46
N GLY A 232 4.77 -0.88 -22.01
CA GLY A 232 5.57 0.09 -21.26
C GLY A 232 4.71 1.14 -20.57
N MET A 233 3.72 1.70 -21.26
CA MET A 233 2.75 2.64 -20.70
C MET A 233 1.89 2.01 -19.61
N GLY A 234 1.41 0.78 -19.79
CA GLY A 234 0.64 0.08 -18.76
C GLY A 234 1.45 -0.13 -17.48
N ILE A 235 2.72 -0.55 -17.60
CA ILE A 235 3.62 -0.70 -16.46
C ILE A 235 3.91 0.65 -15.81
N ALA A 236 4.15 1.70 -16.60
CA ALA A 236 4.35 3.05 -16.09
C ALA A 236 3.14 3.54 -15.29
N GLN A 237 1.91 3.35 -15.81
CA GLN A 237 0.67 3.72 -15.10
C GLN A 237 0.54 2.98 -13.77
N PHE A 238 0.83 1.68 -13.74
CA PHE A 238 0.82 0.91 -12.49
C PHE A 238 1.82 1.46 -11.47
N GLU A 239 3.03 1.83 -11.93
CA GLU A 239 4.07 2.38 -11.08
C GLU A 239 3.71 3.77 -10.54
N ASP A 240 3.18 4.65 -11.38
CA ASP A 240 2.67 5.97 -10.98
C ASP A 240 1.55 5.83 -9.93
N ASN A 241 0.58 4.95 -10.17
CA ASN A 241 -0.50 4.67 -9.22
C ASN A 241 0.06 4.15 -7.88
N ARG A 242 1.07 3.28 -7.94
CA ARG A 242 1.75 2.74 -6.75
C ARG A 242 2.54 3.81 -5.99
N GLU A 243 3.19 4.74 -6.69
CA GLU A 243 3.89 5.86 -6.06
C GLU A 243 2.92 6.85 -5.42
N ALA A 244 1.78 7.13 -6.04
CA ALA A 244 0.74 7.99 -5.46
C ALA A 244 0.21 7.44 -4.12
N ILE A 245 -0.03 6.12 -4.04
CA ILE A 245 -0.39 5.42 -2.79
C ILE A 245 0.68 5.61 -1.70
N ARG A 246 1.96 5.60 -2.08
CA ARG A 246 3.10 5.71 -1.14
C ARG A 246 3.54 7.15 -0.88
N SER A 247 2.92 8.12 -1.55
CA SER A 247 3.32 9.52 -1.46
C SER A 247 3.09 10.06 -0.05
N ALA A 248 3.95 10.99 0.38
CA ALA A 248 3.74 11.71 1.65
C ALA A 248 2.47 12.57 1.64
N GLY A 249 1.96 12.91 0.45
CA GLY A 249 0.70 13.61 0.26
C GLY A 249 -0.54 12.74 0.50
N ASN A 250 -0.41 11.41 0.54
CA ASN A 250 -1.53 10.52 0.80
C ASN A 250 -2.03 10.65 2.25
N ARG A 251 -3.28 11.11 2.39
CA ARG A 251 -4.02 11.25 3.65
C ARG A 251 -5.11 10.19 3.85
N GLY A 252 -4.99 9.07 3.14
CA GLY A 252 -5.91 7.94 3.20
C GLY A 252 -6.70 7.68 1.92
N VAL A 253 -6.69 8.62 0.98
CA VAL A 253 -7.44 8.56 -0.28
C VAL A 253 -6.51 8.89 -1.44
N VAL A 254 -6.67 8.18 -2.56
CA VAL A 254 -5.95 8.45 -3.82
C VAL A 254 -6.91 8.25 -5.01
N PHE A 255 -6.79 9.10 -6.02
CA PHE A 255 -7.55 8.98 -7.28
C PHE A 255 -6.63 8.64 -8.46
N PHE A 256 -7.06 7.72 -9.31
CA PHE A 256 -6.30 7.33 -10.51
C PHE A 256 -7.05 7.71 -11.78
N ASP A 257 -6.38 8.47 -12.65
CA ASP A 257 -6.81 8.66 -14.03
C ASP A 257 -6.29 7.47 -14.83
N THR A 258 -7.13 6.45 -14.98
CA THR A 258 -6.83 5.15 -15.59
C THR A 258 -5.84 4.27 -14.80
N ASP A 259 -5.70 3.03 -15.28
CA ASP A 259 -4.79 2.03 -14.72
C ASP A 259 -4.25 1.10 -15.82
N ILE A 260 -3.42 0.13 -15.43
CA ILE A 260 -2.88 -0.85 -16.38
C ILE A 260 -3.97 -1.68 -17.08
N SER A 261 -5.13 -1.94 -16.46
CA SER A 261 -6.24 -2.65 -17.11
C SER A 261 -6.88 -1.80 -18.22
N THR A 262 -6.88 -0.47 -18.06
CA THR A 262 -7.31 0.45 -19.12
C THR A 262 -6.39 0.33 -20.34
N THR A 263 -5.07 0.27 -20.12
CA THR A 263 -4.10 0.06 -21.21
C THR A 263 -4.19 -1.33 -21.83
N GLU A 264 -4.58 -2.35 -21.06
CA GLU A 264 -4.85 -3.69 -21.58
C GLU A 264 -6.00 -3.69 -22.59
N VAL A 265 -7.08 -2.95 -22.32
CA VAL A 265 -8.19 -2.76 -23.27
C VAL A 265 -7.69 -2.13 -24.56
N TYR A 266 -6.92 -1.04 -24.48
CA TYR A 266 -6.34 -0.42 -25.67
C TYR A 266 -5.41 -1.39 -26.44
N THR A 267 -4.68 -2.24 -25.72
CA THR A 267 -3.83 -3.26 -26.34
C THR A 267 -4.64 -4.30 -27.11
N GLN A 268 -5.77 -4.76 -26.54
CA GLN A 268 -6.67 -5.69 -27.23
C GLN A 268 -7.31 -5.09 -28.48
N LEU A 269 -7.59 -3.78 -28.47
CA LEU A 269 -8.22 -3.08 -29.59
C LEU A 269 -7.24 -2.72 -30.71
N TYR A 270 -6.06 -2.19 -30.35
CA TYR A 270 -5.11 -1.65 -31.33
C TYR A 270 -3.98 -2.61 -31.72
N ALA A 271 -3.72 -3.65 -30.92
CA ALA A 271 -2.69 -4.66 -31.21
C ALA A 271 -3.19 -6.09 -30.93
N PRO A 272 -4.35 -6.52 -31.50
CA PRO A 272 -4.97 -7.81 -31.19
C PRO A 272 -4.07 -9.01 -31.53
N ASP A 273 -3.33 -8.94 -32.63
CA ASP A 273 -2.45 -10.02 -33.09
C ASP A 273 -1.26 -10.27 -32.14
N ASP A 274 -0.81 -9.22 -31.44
CA ASP A 274 0.33 -9.28 -30.53
C ASP A 274 -0.08 -9.40 -29.05
N TYR A 275 -1.35 -9.16 -28.71
CA TYR A 275 -1.82 -9.09 -27.32
C TYR A 275 -1.50 -10.36 -26.52
N GLU A 276 -1.63 -11.56 -27.12
CA GLU A 276 -1.36 -12.82 -26.43
C GLU A 276 0.09 -12.92 -25.93
N SER A 277 1.04 -12.26 -26.62
CA SER A 277 2.45 -12.24 -26.23
C SER A 277 2.71 -11.46 -24.92
N VAL A 278 1.83 -10.53 -24.56
CA VAL A 278 1.97 -9.65 -23.37
C VAL A 278 0.87 -9.82 -22.33
N ARG A 279 -0.20 -10.57 -22.65
CA ARG A 279 -1.39 -10.78 -21.81
C ARG A 279 -1.05 -11.14 -20.35
N GLN A 280 -0.13 -12.08 -20.15
CA GLN A 280 0.25 -12.50 -18.80
C GLN A 280 0.82 -11.36 -17.96
N THR A 281 1.55 -10.43 -18.58
CA THR A 281 2.11 -9.28 -17.86
C THR A 281 1.00 -8.37 -17.37
N PHE A 282 0.05 -8.01 -18.23
CA PHE A 282 -1.13 -7.23 -17.83
C PHE A 282 -1.88 -7.89 -16.67
N GLU A 283 -2.16 -9.19 -16.77
CA GLU A 283 -2.88 -9.94 -15.73
C GLU A 283 -2.14 -9.93 -14.38
N ILE A 284 -0.81 -10.06 -14.38
CA ILE A 284 0.01 -10.05 -13.16
C ILE A 284 -0.07 -8.69 -12.46
N TYR A 285 -0.04 -7.59 -13.21
CA TYR A 285 -0.09 -6.25 -12.62
C TYR A 285 -1.51 -5.85 -12.23
N ALA A 286 -2.51 -6.12 -13.06
CA ALA A 286 -3.91 -5.81 -12.79
C ALA A 286 -4.38 -6.48 -11.48
N LYS A 287 -4.12 -7.78 -11.30
CA LYS A 287 -4.47 -8.54 -10.08
C LYS A 287 -3.83 -8.03 -8.79
N ARG A 288 -2.79 -7.21 -8.86
CA ARG A 288 -2.12 -6.62 -7.69
C ARG A 288 -2.74 -5.30 -7.25
N GLN A 289 -3.63 -4.73 -8.05
CA GLN A 289 -4.28 -3.47 -7.73
C GLN A 289 -5.45 -3.69 -6.76
N LYS A 290 -5.67 -2.68 -5.92
CA LYS A 290 -6.74 -2.68 -4.93
C LYS A 290 -7.49 -1.37 -5.06
N PHE A 291 -8.70 -1.46 -5.59
CA PHE A 291 -9.63 -0.35 -5.69
C PHE A 291 -10.74 -0.49 -4.64
N GLU A 292 -11.14 0.65 -4.07
CA GLU A 292 -12.33 0.78 -3.25
C GLU A 292 -13.57 0.84 -4.16
N LYS A 293 -13.54 1.75 -5.14
CA LYS A 293 -14.54 1.89 -6.20
C LYS A 293 -13.87 2.21 -7.54
N ILE A 294 -14.56 1.85 -8.61
CA ILE A 294 -14.20 2.14 -9.99
C ILE A 294 -15.32 3.00 -10.58
N PHE A 295 -15.03 4.28 -10.78
CA PHE A 295 -15.93 5.20 -11.46
C PHE A 295 -15.80 5.02 -12.96
N VAL A 296 -16.89 4.64 -13.61
CA VAL A 296 -16.94 4.43 -15.06
C VAL A 296 -17.79 5.53 -15.66
N ILE A 297 -17.22 6.31 -16.58
CA ILE A 297 -17.96 7.33 -17.33
C ILE A 297 -18.43 6.70 -18.65
N PRO A 298 -19.74 6.45 -18.83
CA PRO A 298 -20.28 5.92 -20.09
C PRO A 298 -20.24 6.99 -21.19
N PRO A 299 -20.33 6.59 -22.47
CA PRO A 299 -20.25 7.49 -23.62
C PRO A 299 -21.56 8.28 -23.85
N ILE A 300 -22.13 8.87 -22.81
CA ILE A 300 -23.43 9.59 -22.80
C ILE A 300 -23.32 11.09 -23.12
N THR A 301 -22.10 11.58 -23.34
CA THR A 301 -21.83 12.99 -23.64
C THR A 301 -21.25 13.15 -25.03
N GLU A 302 -21.58 14.26 -25.69
CA GLU A 302 -20.95 14.65 -26.94
C GLU A 302 -19.43 14.64 -26.80
N TYR A 303 -18.75 14.12 -27.83
CA TYR A 303 -17.30 14.07 -27.85
C TYR A 303 -16.74 15.50 -27.87
N VAL A 304 -15.79 15.79 -26.97
CA VAL A 304 -15.06 17.05 -26.93
C VAL A 304 -13.61 16.80 -27.35
N ASN A 305 -13.19 17.38 -28.48
CA ASN A 305 -11.79 17.26 -28.91
C ASN A 305 -10.89 18.02 -27.91
N ASP A 306 -10.08 17.27 -27.15
CA ASP A 306 -9.15 17.80 -26.15
C ASP A 306 -7.72 17.99 -26.69
N GLY A 307 -7.52 17.74 -27.99
CA GLY A 307 -6.25 17.83 -28.68
C GLY A 307 -5.28 16.67 -28.41
N PHE A 308 -5.70 15.63 -27.66
CA PHE A 308 -4.85 14.47 -27.38
C PHE A 308 -5.23 13.27 -28.24
N ARG A 309 -6.45 12.74 -28.13
CA ARG A 309 -6.96 11.68 -29.02
C ARG A 309 -8.07 12.23 -29.89
N ASP A 310 -7.85 12.28 -31.21
CA ASP A 310 -8.88 12.69 -32.16
C ASP A 310 -9.84 11.53 -32.45
N MET A 311 -10.95 11.51 -31.72
CA MET A 311 -12.08 10.60 -31.94
C MET A 311 -13.26 11.36 -32.57
N SER A 312 -13.01 12.49 -33.25
CA SER A 312 -14.08 13.27 -33.89
C SER A 312 -14.81 12.51 -35.00
N THR A 313 -14.20 11.45 -35.53
CA THR A 313 -14.78 10.55 -36.53
C THR A 313 -15.39 9.28 -35.95
N ALA A 314 -15.20 9.01 -34.65
CA ALA A 314 -15.74 7.81 -34.01
C ALA A 314 -17.24 7.99 -33.76
N ASP A 315 -18.04 7.06 -34.26
CA ASP A 315 -19.48 7.07 -34.04
C ASP A 315 -19.85 6.61 -32.61
N GLU A 316 -21.14 6.71 -32.27
CA GLU A 316 -21.64 6.28 -30.96
C GLU A 316 -21.41 4.78 -30.73
N GLU A 317 -21.40 3.96 -31.80
CA GLU A 317 -21.19 2.52 -31.73
C GLU A 317 -19.75 2.19 -31.32
N GLU A 318 -18.74 2.85 -31.90
CA GLU A 318 -17.33 2.68 -31.53
C GLU A 318 -17.07 3.08 -30.07
N ARG A 319 -17.70 4.17 -29.62
CA ARG A 319 -17.57 4.63 -28.22
C ARG A 319 -18.24 3.67 -27.25
N MET A 320 -19.36 3.05 -27.63
CA MET A 320 -20.04 2.03 -26.85
C MET A 320 -19.24 0.72 -26.82
N ALA A 321 -18.69 0.28 -27.96
CA ALA A 321 -17.85 -0.91 -28.01
C ALA A 321 -16.60 -0.79 -27.11
N MET A 322 -16.01 0.40 -27.03
CA MET A 322 -14.93 0.68 -26.09
C MET A 322 -15.40 0.64 -24.63
N HIS A 323 -16.58 1.20 -24.34
CA HIS A 323 -17.18 1.10 -23.00
C HIS A 323 -17.41 -0.36 -22.59
N ASP A 324 -17.99 -1.17 -23.48
CA ASP A 324 -18.22 -2.60 -23.26
C ASP A 324 -16.91 -3.36 -23.00
N SER A 325 -15.83 -2.97 -23.70
CA SER A 325 -14.50 -3.53 -23.46
C SER A 325 -13.95 -3.18 -22.06
N PHE A 326 -14.21 -1.97 -21.55
CA PHE A 326 -13.88 -1.62 -20.17
C PHE A 326 -14.74 -2.40 -19.16
N MET A 327 -16.02 -2.62 -19.45
CA MET A 327 -16.88 -3.43 -18.57
C MET A 327 -16.42 -4.90 -18.55
N ALA A 328 -16.02 -5.45 -19.70
CA ALA A 328 -15.47 -6.79 -19.82
C ALA A 328 -14.14 -6.94 -19.06
N ILE A 329 -13.25 -5.94 -19.09
CA ILE A 329 -11.98 -6.01 -18.34
C ILE A 329 -12.20 -5.95 -16.82
N ILE A 330 -13.16 -5.15 -16.36
CA ILE A 330 -13.59 -5.12 -14.95
C ILE A 330 -14.10 -6.50 -14.53
N GLU A 331 -14.96 -7.12 -15.34
CA GLU A 331 -15.51 -8.45 -15.07
C GLU A 331 -14.41 -9.52 -15.04
N LYS A 332 -13.49 -9.50 -16.01
CA LYS A 332 -12.31 -10.40 -16.08
C LYS A 332 -11.53 -10.40 -14.77
N TYR A 333 -11.38 -9.25 -14.12
CA TYR A 333 -10.63 -9.11 -12.87
C TYR A 333 -11.49 -9.22 -11.60
N GLY A 334 -12.78 -9.49 -11.74
CA GLY A 334 -13.70 -9.67 -10.61
C GLY A 334 -13.93 -8.37 -9.84
N TRP A 335 -14.02 -7.23 -10.54
CA TRP A 335 -14.21 -5.91 -9.94
C TRP A 335 -15.63 -5.34 -10.14
N SER A 336 -16.57 -6.14 -10.65
CA SER A 336 -17.92 -5.68 -10.99
C SER A 336 -18.68 -5.10 -9.78
N ASP A 337 -18.44 -5.60 -8.57
CA ASP A 337 -19.01 -5.12 -7.31
C ASP A 337 -18.50 -3.73 -6.88
N LYS A 338 -17.45 -3.23 -7.55
CA LYS A 338 -16.81 -1.95 -7.27
C LYS A 338 -17.23 -0.85 -8.23
N VAL A 339 -17.94 -1.20 -9.29
CA VAL A 339 -18.33 -0.25 -10.33
C VAL A 339 -19.37 0.72 -9.82
N ILE A 340 -19.16 1.99 -10.13
CA ILE A 340 -20.15 3.05 -10.04
C ILE A 340 -20.21 3.71 -11.43
N LEU A 341 -21.35 3.63 -12.08
CA LEU A 341 -21.58 4.35 -13.33
C LEU A 341 -21.84 5.82 -13.00
N LEU A 342 -21.09 6.71 -13.66
CA LEU A 342 -21.30 8.15 -13.58
C LEU A 342 -22.10 8.59 -14.82
N ASP A 343 -23.39 8.30 -14.80
CA ASP A 343 -24.31 8.39 -15.94
C ASP A 343 -25.13 9.69 -16.00
N ASP A 344 -24.82 10.68 -15.15
CA ASP A 344 -25.40 12.01 -15.30
C ASP A 344 -24.91 12.67 -16.61
N PRO A 345 -25.78 13.29 -17.41
CA PRO A 345 -25.37 13.91 -18.68
C PRO A 345 -24.44 15.12 -18.48
N THR A 346 -24.45 15.75 -17.30
CA THR A 346 -23.67 16.95 -17.01
C THR A 346 -22.34 16.61 -16.33
N TYR A 347 -21.31 17.44 -16.57
CA TYR A 347 -20.04 17.31 -15.83
C TYR A 347 -20.23 17.50 -14.32
N MET A 348 -21.14 18.38 -13.90
CA MET A 348 -21.41 18.65 -12.48
C MET A 348 -22.09 17.46 -11.81
N GLY A 349 -23.12 16.88 -12.42
CA GLY A 349 -23.83 15.74 -11.83
C GLY A 349 -22.93 14.51 -11.68
N ARG A 350 -22.05 14.23 -12.66
CA ARG A 350 -21.03 13.15 -12.51
C ARG A 350 -20.05 13.42 -11.36
N TYR A 351 -19.66 14.68 -11.18
CA TYR A 351 -18.81 15.08 -10.05
C TYR A 351 -19.54 14.93 -8.71
N GLU A 352 -20.82 15.30 -8.63
CA GLU A 352 -21.65 15.14 -7.43
C GLU A 352 -21.87 13.65 -7.09
N GLN A 353 -22.21 12.82 -8.07
CA GLN A 353 -22.31 11.35 -7.92
C GLN A 353 -21.01 10.76 -7.35
N ALA A 354 -19.86 11.13 -7.92
CA ALA A 354 -18.57 10.65 -7.43
C ALA A 354 -18.27 11.16 -6.00
N CYS A 355 -18.55 12.43 -5.70
CA CYS A 355 -18.36 12.99 -4.37
C CYS A 355 -19.22 12.30 -3.32
N GLU A 356 -20.50 12.06 -3.60
CA GLU A 356 -21.43 11.41 -2.67
C GLU A 356 -20.95 9.99 -2.30
N VAL A 357 -20.48 9.23 -3.28
CA VAL A 357 -19.92 7.88 -3.05
C VAL A 357 -18.69 7.96 -2.15
N VAL A 358 -17.75 8.85 -2.45
CA VAL A 358 -16.53 9.00 -1.65
C VAL A 358 -16.87 9.47 -0.23
N GLU A 359 -17.74 10.47 -0.07
CA GLU A 359 -18.13 11.01 1.24
C GLU A 359 -18.86 9.99 2.10
N THR A 360 -19.77 9.22 1.51
CA THR A 360 -20.50 8.15 2.22
C THR A 360 -19.53 7.11 2.78
N LEU A 361 -18.63 6.60 1.94
CA LEU A 361 -17.63 5.63 2.37
C LEU A 361 -16.66 6.21 3.41
N LEU A 362 -16.26 7.47 3.27
CA LEU A 362 -15.40 8.11 4.26
C LEU A 362 -16.11 8.37 5.60
N ASN A 363 -17.43 8.57 5.61
CA ASN A 363 -18.20 8.79 6.81
C ASN A 363 -18.54 7.48 7.54
N GLU A 364 -18.74 6.37 6.83
CA GLU A 364 -18.88 5.04 7.43
C GLU A 364 -17.60 4.57 8.17
N LEU A 365 -16.46 5.19 7.86
CA LEU A 365 -15.14 4.88 8.43
C LEU A 365 -14.70 5.82 9.57
N LYS A 366 -15.56 6.74 10.01
CA LYS A 366 -15.31 7.69 11.12
C LYS A 366 -16.00 7.25 12.41
#